data_AF-A0A850MSH1-F1
#
_entry.id   AF-A0A850MSH1-F1
#
_cell.length_a   1.000
_cell.length_b   1.000
_cell.length_c   1.000
_cell.angle_alpha   90.00
_cell.angle_beta   90.00
_cell.angle_gamma   90.00
#
_symmetry.space_group_name_H-M   'P 1'
#
loop_
_entity.id
_entity.type
_entity.pdbx_description
1 polymer ?
#
loop_
_entity_poly.entity_id
_entity_poly.type
_entity_poly.pdbx_seq_one_letter_code
_entity_poly.pdbx_strand_id
1 'polypeptide(L)' 'MIKEEDLKYFKKMIEKEFLNDPALQQIHIARKIISKEAELEGLTFIEFIKKQFKKVKNQH' A
#
# COMPACT_ATOMS: atom_id res chain seq x y z
N MET A 1 -11.52 -1.11 6.12
CA MET A 1 -11.13 -1.45 4.74
C MET A 1 -10.82 -0.16 4.00
N ILE A 2 -9.91 -0.21 3.03
CA ILE A 2 -9.60 0.94 2.16
C ILE A 2 -10.81 1.23 1.27
N LYS A 3 -11.16 2.51 1.09
CA LYS A 3 -12.28 2.92 0.24
C LYS A 3 -11.82 3.12 -1.21
N GLU A 4 -12.76 3.04 -2.15
CA GLU A 4 -12.48 3.34 -3.56
C GLU A 4 -11.98 4.78 -3.77
N GLU A 5 -12.45 5.71 -2.93
CA GLU A 5 -12.01 7.11 -2.92
C GLU A 5 -10.52 7.24 -2.59
N ASP A 6 -10.01 6.46 -1.64
CA ASP A 6 -8.59 6.43 -1.28
C ASP A 6 -7.75 5.94 -2.47
N LEU A 7 -8.22 4.91 -3.17
CA LEU A 7 -7.54 4.35 -4.34
C LEU A 7 -7.48 5.36 -5.50
N LYS A 8 -8.59 6.04 -5.79
CA LYS A 8 -8.64 7.11 -6.81
C LYS A 8 -7.71 8.27 -6.45
N TYR A 9 -7.66 8.64 -5.17
CA TYR A 9 -6.77 9.68 -4.68
C TYR A 9 -5.29 9.31 -4.82
N PHE A 10 -4.89 8.11 -4.39
CA PHE A 10 -3.50 7.64 -4.53
C PHE A 10 -3.08 7.57 -5.99
N LYS A 11 -3.93 7.03 -6.86
CA LYS A 11 -3.65 6.94 -8.29
C LYS A 11 -3.41 8.32 -8.90
N LYS A 12 -4.32 9.28 -8.66
CA LYS A 12 -4.21 10.64 -9.20
C LYS A 12 -2.99 11.42 -8.68
N MET A 13 -2.60 11.19 -7.42
CA MET A 13 -1.41 11.82 -6.83
C MET A 13 -0.13 11.25 -7.44
N ILE A 14 -0.04 9.92 -7.53
CA ILE A 14 1.16 9.22 -7.97
C ILE A 14 1.37 9.33 -9.47
N GLU A 15 0.30 9.33 -10.28
CA GLU A 15 0.37 9.64 -11.71
C GLU A 15 0.95 11.04 -11.98
N LYS A 16 0.67 12.01 -11.09
CA LYS A 16 1.25 13.35 -11.21
C LYS A 16 2.72 13.39 -10.78
N GLU A 17 3.11 12.66 -9.74
CA GLU A 17 4.49 12.62 -9.25
C GLU A 17 5.42 11.85 -10.20
N PHE A 18 4.94 10.76 -10.81
CA PHE A 18 5.75 9.83 -11.60
C PHE A 18 5.22 9.67 -13.03
N LEU A 19 4.89 10.78 -13.69
CA LEU A 19 4.18 10.81 -14.99
C LEU A 19 4.78 9.89 -16.06
N ASN A 20 6.11 9.76 -16.10
CA ASN A 20 6.83 9.03 -17.15
C ASN A 20 7.38 7.67 -16.70
N ASP A 21 7.05 7.22 -15.49
CA ASP A 21 7.53 5.93 -14.96
C ASP A 21 6.36 5.09 -14.43
N PRO A 22 5.66 4.35 -15.31
CA PRO A 22 4.54 3.50 -14.92
C PRO A 22 4.91 2.41 -13.92
N ALA A 23 6.15 1.91 -13.95
CA ALA A 23 6.61 0.89 -13.02
C ALA A 23 6.74 1.47 -11.61
N LEU A 24 7.34 2.65 -11.49
CA LEU A 24 7.48 3.33 -10.21
C LEU A 24 6.12 3.79 -9.66
N GLN A 25 5.18 4.20 -10.53
CA GLN A 25 3.80 4.48 -10.11
C GLN A 25 3.17 3.27 -9.40
N GLN A 26 3.26 2.07 -9.98
CA GLN A 26 2.66 0.86 -9.40
C GLN A 26 3.26 0.52 -8.03
N ILE A 27 4.60 0.63 -7.88
CA ILE A 27 5.28 0.41 -6.61
C ILE A 27 4.79 1.39 -5.54
N HIS A 28 4.67 2.67 -5.90
CA HIS A 28 4.21 3.70 -4.96
C HIS A 28 2.74 3.53 -4.59
N ILE A 29 1.88 3.11 -5.54
CA ILE A 29 0.46 2.83 -5.27
C ILE A 29 0.35 1.67 -4.28
N ALA A 30 1.04 0.56 -4.56
CA ALA A 30 1.05 -0.59 -3.65
C ALA A 30 1.57 -0.22 -2.26
N ARG A 31 2.64 0.58 -2.19
CA ARG A 31 3.18 1.05 -0.90
C ARG A 31 2.19 1.90 -0.12
N LYS A 32 1.48 2.83 -0.78
CA LYS A 32 0.46 3.67 -0.13
C LYS A 32 -0.72 2.86 0.39
N ILE A 33 -1.16 1.86 -0.39
CA ILE A 33 -2.21 0.93 0.02
C ILE A 33 -1.77 0.21 1.31
N ILE A 34 -0.59 -0.43 1.31
CA ILE A 34 -0.08 -1.15 2.48
C ILE A 34 0.07 -0.23 3.70
N SER A 35 0.60 0.99 3.51
CA SER A 35 0.68 1.97 4.59
C SER A 35 -0.69 2.32 5.16
N LYS A 36 -1.71 2.48 4.30
CA LYS A 36 -3.07 2.78 4.75
C LYS A 36 -3.71 1.60 5.50
N GLU A 37 -3.46 0.37 5.06
CA GLU A 37 -3.90 -0.82 5.80
C GLU A 37 -3.25 -0.91 7.18
N ALA A 38 -1.95 -0.61 7.27
CA ALA A 38 -1.25 -0.55 8.55
C ALA A 38 -1.88 0.49 9.49
N GLU A 39 -2.15 1.70 8.99
CA GLU A 39 -2.85 2.75 9.75
C GLU A 39 -4.24 2.30 10.24
N LEU A 40 -5.03 1.65 9.37
CA LEU A 40 -6.37 1.16 9.71
C LEU A 40 -6.34 0.05 10.77
N GLU A 41 -5.25 -0.71 10.84
CA GLU A 41 -5.02 -1.73 11.88
C GLU A 41 -4.35 -1.16 13.13
N GLY A 42 -4.03 0.14 13.17
CA GLY A 42 -3.32 0.77 14.27
C GLY A 42 -1.86 0.30 14.40
N LEU A 43 -1.27 -0.18 13.31
CA LEU A 43 0.08 -0.72 13.25
C LEU A 43 1.01 0.23 12.51
N THR A 44 2.29 0.20 12.86
CA THR A 44 3.31 0.79 11.99
C THR A 44 3.49 -0.06 10.73
N PHE A 45 4.02 0.55 9.68
CA PHE A 45 4.28 -0.14 8.41
C PHE A 45 5.12 -1.42 8.60
N ILE A 46 6.18 -1.35 9.42
CA ILE A 46 7.06 -2.49 9.67
C ILE A 46 6.34 -3.61 10.45
N GLU A 47 5.50 -3.27 11.42
CA GLU A 47 4.72 -4.25 12.18
C GLU A 47 3.71 -4.95 11.28
N PHE A 48 3.03 -4.19 10.42
CA PHE A 48 2.10 -4.74 9.43
C PHE A 48 2.82 -5.71 8.49
N ILE A 49 3.97 -5.32 7.93
CA ILE A 49 4.77 -6.20 7.07
C ILE A 49 5.17 -7.49 7.81
N LYS A 50 5.66 -7.40 9.05
CA LYS A 50 6.00 -8.58 9.88
C LYS A 50 4.78 -9.48 10.11
N LYS A 51 3.61 -8.90 10.35
CA LYS A 51 2.34 -9.63 10.52
C LYS A 51 1.96 -10.39 9.26
N GLN A 52 2.08 -9.76 8.08
CA GLN A 52 1.80 -10.42 6.80
C GLN A 52 2.80 -11.55 6.51
N PHE A 53 4.10 -11.34 6.75
CA PHE A 53 5.11 -12.40 6.60
C PHE A 53 4.82 -13.64 7.46
N LYS A 54 4.34 -13.45 8.71
CA LYS A 54 3.93 -14.56 9.56
C LYS A 54 2.72 -15.30 9.00
N LYS A 55 1.73 -14.59 8.44
CA LYS A 55 0.56 -15.23 7.79
C LYS A 55 0.99 -16.10 6.61
N VAL A 56 1.86 -15.58 5.74
CA VAL A 56 2.36 -16.33 4.58
C VAL A 56 3.13 -17.57 5.00
N LYS A 57 4.00 -17.47 6.03
CA LYS A 57 4.73 -18.63 6.58
C LYS A 57 3.83 -19.70 7.18
N ASN A 58 2.69 -19.33 7.76
CA ASN A 58 1.75 -20.28 8.37
C ASN A 58 0.79 -20.90 7.34
N GLN A 59 0.82 -20.46 6.08
CA GLN A 59 0.04 -21.00 4.98
C GLN A 59 0.86 -21.96 4.08
N HIS A 60 2.07 -22.32 4.50
CA HIS A 60 2.94 -23.32 3.87
C HIS A 60 3.36 -24.38 4.88
#